data_AF-A0ABD0P3M0-F1
#
_entry.id   AF-A0ABD0P3M0-F1
#
_cell.length_a   1.000
_cell.length_b   1.000
_cell.length_c   1.000
_cell.angle_alpha   90.00
_cell.angle_beta   90.00
_cell.angle_gamma   90.00
#
_symmetry.space_group_name_H-M   'P 1'
#
loop_
_entity.id
_entity.type
_entity.pdbx_description
1 polymer ?
#
loop_
_entity_poly.entity_id
_entity_poly.type
_entity_poly.pdbx_seq_one_letter_code
_entity_poly.pdbx_strand_id
1 'polypeptide(L)' 'EADTDDQQGTLTFEEFTVFYKMMSLRRDLYLLLMCFSEKKDHLTAEELGNFLRVEQK' A
#
# COMPACT_ATOMS: atom_id res chain seq x y z
N GLU A 1 -28.62 -29.62 -5.98
CA GLU A 1 -27.21 -29.22 -6.11
C GLU A 1 -26.85 -28.34 -4.93
N ALA A 2 -25.72 -28.60 -4.29
CA ALA A 2 -25.19 -27.65 -3.31
C ALA A 2 -24.61 -26.48 -4.13
N ASP A 3 -25.14 -25.29 -3.87
CA ASP A 3 -24.70 -24.02 -4.46
C ASP A 3 -23.34 -23.68 -3.83
N THR A 4 -22.28 -24.34 -4.29
CA THR A 4 -20.92 -24.03 -3.87
C THR A 4 -20.48 -22.79 -4.63
N ASP A 5 -20.39 -21.68 -3.91
CA ASP A 5 -19.72 -20.47 -4.39
C ASP A 5 -18.26 -20.84 -4.71
N ASP A 6 -17.92 -20.87 -6.00
CA ASP A 6 -16.60 -21.25 -6.51
C ASP A 6 -15.45 -20.36 -5.98
N GLN A 7 -15.78 -19.26 -5.30
CA GLN A 7 -14.83 -18.31 -4.73
C GLN A 7 -14.69 -18.44 -3.21
N GLN A 8 -15.35 -19.42 -2.59
CA GLN A 8 -15.30 -19.66 -1.16
C GLN A 8 -13.86 -19.92 -0.69
N GLY A 9 -13.37 -19.10 0.24
CA GLY A 9 -12.00 -19.18 0.76
C GLY A 9 -10.96 -18.35 -0.01
N THR A 10 -11.38 -17.56 -1.01
CA THR A 10 -10.52 -16.56 -1.65
C THR A 10 -10.81 -15.17 -1.11
N LEU A 11 -9.82 -14.27 -1.19
CA LEU A 11 -10.01 -12.85 -0.92
C LEU A 11 -10.09 -12.12 -2.26
N THR A 12 -11.05 -11.22 -2.38
CA THR A 12 -11.02 -10.21 -3.43
C THR A 12 -9.76 -9.35 -3.29
N PHE A 13 -9.38 -8.66 -4.37
CA PHE A 13 -8.21 -7.79 -4.35
C PHE A 13 -8.27 -6.71 -3.25
N GLU A 14 -9.46 -6.17 -2.99
CA GLU A 14 -9.67 -5.16 -1.96
C GLU A 14 -9.50 -5.76 -0.55
N GLU A 15 -10.10 -6.93 -0.29
CA GLU A 15 -9.95 -7.64 0.98
C GLU A 15 -8.51 -8.05 1.24
N PHE A 16 -7.80 -8.53 0.22
CA PHE A 16 -6.38 -8.82 0.30
C PHE A 16 -5.56 -7.57 0.63
N THR A 17 -5.86 -6.43 -0.01
CA THR A 17 -5.15 -5.17 0.23
C THR A 17 -5.33 -4.69 1.67
N VAL A 18 -6.55 -4.79 2.19
CA VAL A 18 -6.86 -4.46 3.59
C VAL A 18 -6.14 -5.42 4.53
N PHE A 19 -6.19 -6.73 4.27
CA PHE A 19 -5.50 -7.75 5.05
C PHE A 19 -3.98 -7.54 5.08
N TYR A 20 -3.37 -7.27 3.92
CA TYR A 20 -1.94 -7.01 3.79
C TYR A 20 -1.50 -5.78 4.59
N LYS A 21 -2.29 -4.70 4.55
CA LYS A 21 -2.04 -3.49 5.35
C LYS A 21 -2.14 -3.76 6.86
N MET A 22 -3.07 -4.60 7.29
CA MET A 22 -3.23 -4.94 8.71
C MET A 22 -2.11 -5.83 9.25
N MET A 23 -1.61 -6.77 8.46
CA MET A 23 -0.55 -7.71 8.88
C MET A 23 0.86 -7.14 8.77
N SER A 24 1.07 -6.08 7.98
CA SER A 24 2.42 -5.56 7.70
C SER A 24 2.63 -4.14 8.26
N LEU A 25 3.44 -4.03 9.32
CA LEU A 25 4.07 -2.75 9.67
C LEU A 25 5.27 -2.53 8.74
N ARG A 26 5.03 -1.87 7.60
CA ARG A 26 6.07 -1.53 6.62
C ARG A 26 6.83 -0.27 7.06
N ARG A 27 7.66 -0.40 8.12
CA ARG A 27 8.45 0.71 8.69
C ARG A 27 9.23 1.49 7.62
N ASP A 28 9.83 0.81 6.66
CA ASP A 28 10.63 1.45 5.63
C ASP A 28 9.79 2.33 4.69
N LEU A 29 8.57 1.90 4.36
CA LEU A 29 7.63 2.72 3.59
C LEU A 29 7.20 3.96 4.37
N TYR A 30 6.99 3.82 5.68
CA TYR A 30 6.68 4.96 6.55
C TYR A 30 7.85 5.95 6.62
N LEU A 31 9.10 5.45 6.75
CA LEU A 31 10.28 6.32 6.75
C LEU A 31 10.45 7.03 5.41
N LEU A 32 10.24 6.35 4.28
CA LEU A 32 10.25 6.97 2.95
C LEU A 32 9.19 8.08 2.85
N LEU A 33 7.96 7.82 3.30
CA LEU A 33 6.93 8.84 3.37
C LEU A 33 7.43 10.05 4.15
N MET A 34 7.89 9.86 5.40
CA MET A 34 8.37 10.96 6.25
C MET A 34 9.54 11.74 5.66
N CYS A 35 10.45 11.06 4.95
CA CYS A 35 11.60 11.69 4.31
C CYS A 35 11.19 12.59 3.14
N PHE A 36 10.25 12.14 2.30
CA PHE A 36 9.86 12.88 1.10
C PHE A 36 8.68 13.84 1.31
N SER A 37 7.91 13.69 2.39
CA SER A 37 6.77 14.55 2.73
C SER A 37 7.09 15.70 3.68
N GLU A 38 8.35 15.88 4.05
CA GLU A 38 8.75 16.80 5.14
C GLU A 38 8.03 16.49 6.46
N LYS A 39 7.91 15.20 6.81
CA LYS A 39 7.23 14.67 8.01
C LYS A 39 5.69 14.83 8.02
N LYS A 40 5.06 15.13 6.88
CA LYS A 40 3.60 15.05 6.72
C LYS A 40 3.16 13.59 6.54
N ASP A 41 1.90 13.31 6.84
CA ASP A 41 1.28 12.00 6.66
C ASP A 41 0.87 11.68 5.20
N HIS A 42 1.13 12.60 4.27
CA HIS A 42 0.81 12.47 2.85
C HIS A 42 1.91 13.08 1.96
N LEU A 43 1.96 12.65 0.71
CA LEU A 43 2.77 13.27 -0.35
C LEU A 43 1.88 14.09 -1.27
N THR A 44 2.35 15.27 -1.63
CA THR A 44 1.87 16.00 -2.80
C THR A 44 2.36 15.33 -4.09
N ALA A 45 1.74 15.67 -5.23
CA ALA A 45 2.16 15.16 -6.53
C ALA A 45 3.62 15.52 -6.87
N GLU A 46 4.09 16.70 -6.43
CA GLU A 46 5.47 17.14 -6.64
C GLU A 46 6.46 16.33 -5.80
N GLU A 47 6.18 16.15 -4.51
CA GLU A 47 7.01 15.34 -3.60
C GLU A 47 7.08 13.87 -4.08
N LEU A 48 5.95 13.31 -4.54
CA LEU A 48 5.92 11.97 -5.15
C LEU A 48 6.75 11.92 -6.44
N GLY A 49 6.62 12.93 -7.31
CA GLY A 49 7.43 13.02 -8.52
C GLY A 49 8.93 13.10 -8.23
N ASN A 50 9.32 13.76 -7.13
CA ASN A 50 10.70 13.78 -6.68
C ASN A 50 11.17 12.41 -6.17
N PHE A 51 10.38 11.74 -5.32
CA PHE A 51 10.65 10.38 -4.86
C PHE A 51 10.91 9.42 -6.02
N LEU A 52 10.03 9.41 -7.02
CA LEU A 52 10.17 8.51 -8.18
C LEU A 52 11.47 8.77 -8.96
N ARG A 53 11.84 10.04 -9.16
CA ARG A 53 13.09 10.40 -9.87
C ARG A 53 14.35 9.99 -9.11
N VAL A 54 14.34 10.06 -7.78
CA VAL A 54 15.52 9.80 -6.94
C VAL A 54 15.68 8.31 -6.64
N GLU A 55 14.61 7.64 -6.24
CA GLU A 55 14.66 6.28 -5.66
C GLU A 55 14.28 5.17 -6.65
N GLN A 56 13.60 5.47 -7.76
CA GLN A 56 12.99 4.46 -8.64
C GLN A 56 13.44 4.60 -10.10
N LYS A 57 14.77 4.55 -10.32
CA LYS A 57 15.39 4.62 -11.67
C LYS A 57 14.70 3.75 -12.72
#